data_AF-A0A1M3P786-F1
#
_entry.id   AF-A0A1M3P786-F1
#
_cell.length_a   1.000
_cell.length_b   1.000
_cell.length_c   1.000
_cell.angle_alpha   90.00
_cell.angle_beta   90.00
_cell.angle_gamma   90.00
#
_symmetry.space_group_name_H-M   'P 1'
#
loop_
_entity.id
_entity.type
_entity.pdbx_description
1 polymer ?
#
loop_
_entity_poly.entity_id
_entity_poly.type
_entity_poly.pdbx_seq_one_letter_code
_entity_poly.pdbx_strand_id
1 'polypeptide(L)'
;MRVRVLEFLAACAIVVGLGILAAVVMPGSGHIERSLAVGKDMRQVYDVLSNFRRFPEYSVLTSNDRQIKYTYSGKTYGPGAEVAWTSSDPKVGTGSLTIDSATPDFNKVDSTAKSAKIVWDVENGWKGYNKTFTFDLERQGSRNQLTNVTWAYDVKYGWNLVNRFANLYIHGDPDSFIEYGLNNLQNVLASVPNVDYKDLIPYIRQTEQTPVLLVPASIQRKDGIEGLADTVNKAVAQIQATAKKLGVNVTGPRILFTTNYGDTTYTFDVAMPIDSSALNVNGQTQQLTAPTPPALDANAPAEAGTAEAPATAETLKPGDHDNLGRLVVDGNVRATLAFGGAALEGVWNGTAAGVPQTRDMLKAYALTHGYKFDDVVNRSYDILAKPEVKDAQGNITSYAEFDVYLPLGNAPDQTPEQAAGIKQPTLEVEGPAESGSAPASAGTAPAPAASP
;
A
#
# COMPACT_ATOMS: atom_id res chain seq x y z
N MET A 1 -50.85 -2.65 56.44
CA MET A 1 -50.06 -3.31 55.36
C MET A 1 -50.68 -3.11 53.96
N ARG A 2 -52.00 -3.25 53.77
CA ARG A 2 -52.66 -3.12 52.44
C ARG A 2 -52.56 -1.74 51.75
N VAL A 3 -52.62 -0.63 52.51
CA VAL A 3 -52.56 0.73 51.94
C VAL A 3 -51.17 1.08 51.39
N ARG A 4 -50.09 0.72 52.09
CA ARG A 4 -48.71 0.94 51.64
C ARG A 4 -48.34 0.16 50.38
N VAL A 5 -48.92 -1.03 50.19
CA VAL A 5 -48.73 -1.83 48.98
C VAL A 5 -49.46 -1.17 47.79
N LEU A 6 -50.65 -0.61 48.01
CA LEU A 6 -51.39 0.10 46.97
C LEU A 6 -50.69 1.40 46.54
N GLU A 7 -50.17 2.17 47.49
CA GLU A 7 -49.38 3.39 47.22
C GLU A 7 -48.10 3.06 46.44
N PHE A 8 -47.40 1.98 46.81
CA PHE A 8 -46.22 1.52 46.09
C PHE A 8 -46.55 1.09 44.65
N LEU A 9 -47.63 0.32 44.46
CA LEU A 9 -48.09 -0.09 43.12
C LEU A 9 -48.54 1.12 42.28
N ALA A 10 -49.22 2.09 42.88
CA ALA A 10 -49.63 3.33 42.19
C ALA A 10 -48.42 4.18 41.80
N ALA A 11 -47.43 4.33 42.68
CA ALA A 11 -46.17 5.00 42.37
C ALA A 11 -45.41 4.29 41.24
N CYS A 12 -45.31 2.96 41.28
CA CYS A 12 -44.71 2.17 40.18
C CYS A 12 -45.48 2.37 38.86
N ALA A 13 -46.81 2.39 38.88
CA ALA A 13 -47.62 2.62 37.69
C ALA A 13 -47.41 4.02 37.10
N ILE A 14 -47.30 5.05 37.95
CA ILE A 14 -46.98 6.43 37.51
C ILE A 14 -45.57 6.48 36.91
N VAL A 15 -44.57 5.87 37.54
CA VAL A 15 -43.19 5.82 37.02
C VAL A 15 -43.13 5.11 35.67
N VAL A 16 -43.82 3.97 35.54
CA VAL A 16 -43.93 3.24 34.26
C VAL A 16 -44.64 4.10 33.20
N GLY A 17 -45.74 4.76 33.56
CA GLY A 17 -46.49 5.64 32.66
C GLY A 17 -45.65 6.83 32.17
N LEU A 18 -44.91 7.49 33.07
CA LEU A 18 -43.98 8.56 32.72
C LEU A 18 -42.83 8.04 31.85
N GLY A 19 -42.29 6.85 32.14
CA GLY A 19 -41.26 6.20 31.33
C GLY A 19 -41.72 5.92 29.90
N ILE A 20 -42.96 5.45 29.73
CA ILE A 20 -43.56 5.23 28.40
C ILE A 20 -43.73 6.56 27.67
N LEU A 21 -44.26 7.59 28.33
CA LEU A 21 -44.47 8.91 27.72
C LEU A 21 -43.13 9.51 27.26
N ALA A 22 -42.10 9.45 28.09
CA ALA A 22 -40.75 9.91 27.76
C ALA A 22 -40.19 9.15 26.54
N ALA A 23 -40.37 7.82 26.48
CA ALA A 23 -39.93 7.02 25.34
C ALA A 23 -40.68 7.34 24.04
N VAL A 24 -41.97 7.66 24.10
CA VAL A 24 -42.75 8.08 22.92
C VAL A 24 -42.27 9.41 22.34
N VAL A 25 -41.84 10.34 23.21
CA VAL A 25 -41.32 11.66 22.81
C VAL A 25 -39.87 11.59 22.29
N MET A 26 -39.09 10.57 22.68
CA MET A 26 -37.71 10.43 22.22
C MET A 26 -37.58 10.13 20.71
N PRO A 27 -36.52 10.63 20.05
CA PRO A 27 -36.25 10.37 18.63
C PRO A 27 -36.22 8.87 18.30
N GLY A 28 -36.79 8.50 17.15
CA GLY A 28 -36.81 7.11 16.67
C GLY A 28 -35.50 6.66 16.01
N SER A 29 -34.55 7.57 15.83
CA SER A 29 -33.23 7.36 15.25
C SER A 29 -32.19 8.17 16.00
N GLY A 30 -30.94 7.71 15.94
CA GLY A 30 -29.80 8.45 16.44
C GLY A 30 -28.79 8.69 15.31
N HIS A 31 -28.08 9.80 15.42
CA HIS A 31 -27.05 10.23 14.48
C HIS A 31 -25.91 10.86 15.26
N ILE A 32 -24.68 10.47 14.94
CA ILE A 32 -23.45 11.10 15.43
C ILE A 32 -22.49 11.26 14.27
N GLU A 33 -21.67 12.30 14.31
CA GLU A 33 -20.60 12.49 13.34
C GLU A 33 -19.41 13.18 13.98
N ARG A 34 -18.23 12.88 13.43
CA ARG A 34 -16.97 13.54 13.74
C ARG A 34 -16.23 13.78 12.44
N SER A 35 -15.44 14.86 12.39
CA SER A 35 -14.63 15.18 11.24
C SER A 35 -13.18 15.44 11.62
N LEU A 36 -12.27 15.05 10.74
CA LEU A 36 -10.84 15.29 10.89
C LEU A 36 -10.22 15.56 9.52
N ALA A 37 -9.40 16.60 9.44
CA ALA A 37 -8.61 16.89 8.25
C ALA A 37 -7.30 16.08 8.26
N VAL A 38 -7.04 15.34 7.18
CA VAL A 38 -5.84 14.53 7.01
C VAL A 38 -5.01 15.08 5.85
N GLY A 39 -3.71 15.24 6.07
CA GLY A 39 -2.72 15.70 5.08
C GLY A 39 -2.39 14.64 4.02
N LYS A 40 -3.41 14.16 3.32
CA LYS A 40 -3.36 13.14 2.27
C LYS A 40 -4.33 13.45 1.14
N ASP A 41 -3.99 12.97 -0.06
CA ASP A 41 -4.89 13.03 -1.20
C ASP A 41 -6.14 12.17 -0.97
N MET A 42 -7.28 12.62 -1.47
CA MET A 42 -8.57 11.94 -1.29
C MET A 42 -8.55 10.50 -1.80
N ARG A 43 -7.81 10.21 -2.88
CA ARG A 43 -7.65 8.85 -3.40
C ARG A 43 -7.03 7.91 -2.37
N GLN A 44 -6.04 8.39 -1.63
CA GLN A 44 -5.34 7.58 -0.62
C GLN A 44 -6.26 7.25 0.56
N VAL A 45 -7.06 8.22 1.01
CA VAL A 45 -8.04 8.01 2.07
C VAL A 45 -9.16 7.07 1.60
N TYR A 46 -9.68 7.31 0.39
CA TYR A 46 -10.72 6.50 -0.23
C TYR A 46 -10.30 5.04 -0.34
N ASP A 47 -9.08 4.76 -0.80
CA ASP A 47 -8.58 3.39 -0.95
C ASP A 47 -8.47 2.65 0.39
N VAL A 48 -8.02 3.33 1.45
CA VAL A 48 -7.94 2.74 2.81
C VAL A 48 -9.32 2.39 3.36
N LEU A 49 -10.34 3.21 3.08
CA LEU A 49 -11.72 3.01 3.56
C LEU A 49 -12.56 2.10 2.64
N SER A 50 -12.12 1.89 1.40
CA SER A 50 -12.80 1.02 0.45
C SER A 50 -12.38 -0.45 0.57
N ASN A 51 -11.63 -0.80 1.61
CA ASN A 51 -11.33 -2.19 1.96
C ASN A 51 -11.11 -2.32 3.48
N PHE A 52 -11.08 -3.55 4.00
CA PHE A 52 -10.92 -3.78 5.43
C PHE A 52 -9.56 -4.33 5.84
N ARG A 53 -8.59 -4.47 4.92
CA ARG A 53 -7.30 -5.12 5.23
C ARG A 53 -6.49 -4.36 6.28
N ARG A 54 -6.67 -3.04 6.35
CA ARG A 54 -6.07 -2.17 7.38
C ARG A 54 -7.02 -1.80 8.51
N PHE A 55 -8.26 -2.30 8.51
CA PHE A 55 -9.22 -2.05 9.58
C PHE A 55 -8.66 -2.35 10.97
N PRO A 56 -7.91 -3.44 11.21
CA PRO A 56 -7.31 -3.69 12.52
C PRO A 56 -6.34 -2.61 13.01
N GLU A 57 -5.74 -1.84 12.09
CA GLU A 57 -4.73 -0.81 12.40
C GLU A 57 -5.35 0.50 12.88
N TYR A 58 -6.58 0.82 12.44
CA TYR A 58 -7.28 2.03 12.88
C TYR A 58 -8.51 1.78 13.76
N SER A 59 -9.07 0.57 13.78
CA SER A 59 -10.18 0.25 14.68
C SER A 59 -9.73 0.28 16.14
N VAL A 60 -10.57 0.80 17.04
CA VAL A 60 -10.33 0.74 18.50
C VAL A 60 -10.44 -0.70 19.06
N LEU A 61 -10.96 -1.63 18.26
CA LEU A 61 -11.21 -3.01 18.69
C LEU A 61 -9.91 -3.74 19.06
N THR A 62 -8.87 -3.64 18.22
CA THR A 62 -7.54 -4.23 18.49
C THR A 62 -6.89 -3.64 19.75
N SER A 63 -7.14 -2.37 20.04
CA SER A 63 -6.64 -1.71 21.26
C SER A 63 -7.33 -2.19 22.52
N ASN A 64 -8.62 -2.56 22.41
CA ASN A 64 -9.39 -3.13 23.52
C ASN A 64 -9.08 -4.63 23.74
N ASP A 65 -8.89 -5.41 22.67
CA ASP A 65 -8.51 -6.82 22.74
C ASP A 65 -7.44 -7.19 21.70
N ARG A 66 -6.23 -7.52 22.18
CA ARG A 66 -5.11 -7.94 21.31
C ARG A 66 -5.27 -9.38 20.79
N GLN A 67 -6.23 -10.15 21.29
CA GLN A 67 -6.54 -11.54 20.86
C GLN A 67 -7.76 -11.61 19.93
N ILE A 68 -8.30 -10.46 19.52
CA ILE A 68 -9.40 -10.38 18.56
C ILE A 68 -9.05 -11.11 17.25
N LYS A 69 -10.03 -11.81 16.69
CA LYS A 69 -9.88 -12.52 15.41
C LYS A 69 -10.71 -11.85 14.34
N TYR A 70 -10.05 -11.45 13.26
CA TYR A 70 -10.69 -10.91 12.06
C TYR A 70 -10.82 -11.98 10.97
N THR A 71 -11.96 -12.00 10.30
CA THR A 71 -12.24 -12.83 9.12
C THR A 71 -12.69 -11.92 8.00
N TYR A 72 -12.13 -12.08 6.80
CA TYR A 72 -12.46 -11.29 5.63
C TYR A 72 -13.23 -12.15 4.62
N SER A 73 -14.29 -11.60 4.05
CA SER A 73 -15.17 -12.29 3.09
C SER A 73 -15.66 -11.32 2.01
N GLY A 74 -16.36 -11.86 1.01
CA GLY A 74 -16.89 -11.08 -0.11
C GLY A 74 -15.79 -10.60 -1.06
N LYS A 75 -15.95 -9.38 -1.60
CA LYS A 75 -14.95 -8.76 -2.48
C LYS A 75 -13.74 -8.28 -1.67
N THR A 76 -12.59 -8.18 -2.32
CA THR A 76 -11.37 -7.67 -1.66
C THR A 76 -11.36 -6.15 -1.51
N TYR A 77 -12.19 -5.45 -2.28
CA TYR A 77 -12.28 -3.98 -2.33
C TYR A 77 -13.66 -3.53 -2.85
N GLY A 78 -14.14 -2.40 -2.36
CA GLY A 78 -15.37 -1.73 -2.76
C GLY A 78 -16.65 -2.42 -2.29
N PRO A 79 -17.81 -2.06 -2.86
CA PRO A 79 -19.12 -2.59 -2.48
C PRO A 79 -19.19 -4.13 -2.49
N GLY A 80 -19.54 -4.72 -1.35
CA GLY A 80 -19.57 -6.16 -1.08
C GLY A 80 -18.31 -6.72 -0.43
N ALA A 81 -17.31 -5.89 -0.10
CA ALA A 81 -16.23 -6.30 0.80
C ALA A 81 -16.74 -6.39 2.25
N GLU A 82 -16.28 -7.39 3.00
CA GLU A 82 -16.75 -7.65 4.36
C GLU A 82 -15.59 -7.98 5.31
N VAL A 83 -15.71 -7.53 6.57
CA VAL A 83 -14.89 -7.97 7.70
C VAL A 83 -15.79 -8.34 8.87
N ALA A 84 -15.56 -9.51 9.45
CA ALA A 84 -16.17 -9.94 10.70
C ALA A 84 -15.10 -10.05 11.79
N TRP A 85 -15.47 -9.79 13.04
CA TRP A 85 -14.62 -10.01 14.20
C TRP A 85 -15.30 -10.82 15.29
N THR A 86 -14.48 -11.52 16.07
CA THR A 86 -14.90 -12.23 17.27
C THR A 86 -13.87 -12.03 18.38
N SER A 87 -14.36 -11.67 19.56
CA SER A 87 -13.58 -11.51 20.78
C SER A 87 -14.30 -12.15 21.97
N SER A 88 -13.52 -12.63 22.95
CA SER A 88 -14.02 -13.06 24.24
C SER A 88 -14.24 -11.90 25.22
N ASP A 89 -13.68 -10.72 24.94
CA ASP A 89 -13.91 -9.51 25.74
C ASP A 89 -15.33 -9.00 25.48
N PRO A 90 -16.20 -8.91 26.51
CA PRO A 90 -17.57 -8.41 26.35
C PRO A 90 -17.67 -6.98 25.79
N LYS A 91 -16.63 -6.16 25.96
CA LYS A 91 -16.57 -4.78 25.43
C LYS A 91 -16.38 -4.73 23.92
N VAL A 92 -15.70 -5.73 23.35
CA VAL A 92 -15.46 -5.85 21.90
C VAL A 92 -16.54 -6.70 21.24
N GLY A 93 -16.86 -7.84 21.86
CA GLY A 93 -17.88 -8.77 21.41
C GLY A 93 -17.64 -9.28 19.99
N THR A 94 -18.74 -9.49 19.27
CA THR A 94 -18.76 -9.94 17.88
C THR A 94 -19.47 -8.92 17.00
N GLY A 95 -19.01 -8.78 15.77
CA GLY A 95 -19.71 -7.99 14.77
C GLY A 95 -19.11 -8.14 13.38
N SER A 96 -19.70 -7.46 12.42
CA SER A 96 -19.21 -7.34 11.06
C SER A 96 -19.47 -5.96 10.47
N LEU A 97 -18.66 -5.62 9.47
CA LEU A 97 -18.83 -4.48 8.59
C LEU A 97 -18.87 -4.98 7.15
N THR A 98 -19.80 -4.42 6.37
CA THR A 98 -19.88 -4.67 4.92
C THR A 98 -19.90 -3.32 4.21
N ILE A 99 -19.10 -3.15 3.16
CA ILE A 99 -19.20 -1.96 2.32
C ILE A 99 -20.47 -2.08 1.48
N ASP A 100 -21.49 -1.29 1.78
CA ASP A 100 -22.75 -1.26 1.03
C ASP A 100 -22.54 -0.52 -0.30
N SER A 101 -21.96 0.68 -0.24
CA SER A 101 -21.79 1.54 -1.41
C SER A 101 -20.55 2.43 -1.30
N ALA A 102 -20.00 2.79 -2.45
CA ALA A 102 -18.90 3.76 -2.57
C ALA A 102 -19.15 4.59 -3.84
N THR A 103 -19.22 5.92 -3.69
CA THR A 103 -19.55 6.85 -4.78
C THR A 103 -18.61 8.04 -4.76
N PRO A 104 -17.96 8.41 -5.88
CA PRO A 104 -18.01 7.72 -7.16
C PRO A 104 -17.26 6.37 -7.10
N ASP A 105 -17.33 5.60 -8.19
CA ASP A 105 -16.51 4.40 -8.35
C ASP A 105 -15.01 4.75 -8.18
N PHE A 106 -14.20 3.82 -7.69
CA PHE A 106 -12.80 4.08 -7.37
C PHE A 106 -12.01 4.70 -8.53
N ASN A 107 -12.23 4.24 -9.77
CA ASN A 107 -11.56 4.74 -10.98
C ASN A 107 -11.97 6.17 -11.38
N LYS A 108 -12.98 6.74 -10.72
CA LYS A 108 -13.42 8.13 -10.90
C LYS A 108 -12.96 9.04 -9.75
N VAL A 109 -12.21 8.52 -8.78
CA VAL A 109 -11.57 9.30 -7.72
C VAL A 109 -10.28 9.91 -8.25
N ASP A 110 -10.41 10.77 -9.27
CA ASP A 110 -9.30 11.46 -9.93
C ASP A 110 -9.11 12.89 -9.37
N SER A 111 -8.31 13.72 -10.06
CA SER A 111 -8.04 15.11 -9.67
C SER A 111 -9.25 16.04 -9.77
N THR A 112 -10.31 15.63 -10.47
CA THR A 112 -11.54 16.42 -10.67
C THR A 112 -12.61 16.10 -9.62
N ALA A 113 -12.57 14.88 -9.05
CA ALA A 113 -13.46 14.47 -7.97
C ALA A 113 -13.19 15.31 -6.72
N LYS A 114 -14.16 16.15 -6.33
CA LYS A 114 -14.06 17.01 -5.14
C LYS A 114 -14.52 16.34 -3.85
N SER A 115 -15.40 15.35 -3.98
CA SER A 115 -15.92 14.60 -2.85
C SER A 115 -16.11 13.13 -3.20
N ALA A 116 -16.16 12.30 -2.18
CA ALA A 116 -16.52 10.89 -2.26
C ALA A 116 -17.28 10.48 -0.99
N LYS A 117 -18.18 9.51 -1.12
CA LYS A 117 -18.98 8.96 -0.04
C LYS A 117 -18.83 7.44 -0.02
N ILE A 118 -18.58 6.86 1.15
CA ILE A 118 -18.52 5.41 1.37
C ILE A 118 -19.47 5.06 2.51
N VAL A 119 -20.31 4.05 2.33
CA VAL A 119 -21.27 3.58 3.34
C VAL A 119 -20.92 2.15 3.73
N TRP A 120 -20.81 1.91 5.03
CA TRP A 120 -20.66 0.58 5.59
C TRP A 120 -21.90 0.21 6.41
N ASP A 121 -22.43 -0.98 6.18
CA ASP A 121 -23.41 -1.60 7.07
C ASP A 121 -22.71 -2.15 8.32
N VAL A 122 -23.36 -1.98 9.48
CA VAL A 122 -22.81 -2.36 10.79
C VAL A 122 -23.70 -3.39 11.45
N GLU A 123 -23.18 -4.60 11.66
CA GLU A 123 -23.87 -5.64 12.42
C GLU A 123 -23.08 -5.96 13.68
N ASN A 124 -23.61 -5.58 14.84
CA ASN A 124 -22.96 -5.80 16.14
C ASN A 124 -23.96 -5.78 17.31
N GLY A 125 -23.45 -5.94 18.52
CA GLY A 125 -24.23 -5.94 19.76
C GLY A 125 -24.80 -4.58 20.20
N TRP A 126 -24.50 -3.47 19.50
CA TRP A 126 -25.06 -2.16 19.84
C TRP A 126 -26.57 -2.13 19.62
N LYS A 127 -27.27 -1.33 20.43
CA LYS A 127 -28.73 -1.21 20.39
C LYS A 127 -29.19 -0.53 19.10
N GLY A 128 -30.37 -0.93 18.64
CA GLY A 128 -30.94 -0.46 17.38
C GLY A 128 -30.63 -1.39 16.20
N TYR A 129 -31.24 -1.07 15.07
CA TYR A 129 -31.19 -1.83 13.81
C TYR A 129 -30.92 -0.87 12.64
N ASN A 130 -30.58 -1.44 11.47
CA ASN A 130 -30.14 -0.68 10.29
C ASN A 130 -29.07 0.33 10.65
N LYS A 131 -27.99 -0.17 11.27
CA LYS A 131 -26.86 0.63 11.71
C LYS A 131 -25.93 0.83 10.53
N THR A 132 -25.53 2.07 10.26
CA THR A 132 -24.67 2.40 9.12
C THR A 132 -23.59 3.37 9.53
N PHE A 133 -22.36 3.14 9.07
CA PHE A 133 -21.31 4.15 9.06
C PHE A 133 -21.27 4.82 7.70
N THR A 134 -21.23 6.15 7.68
CA THR A 134 -21.05 6.93 6.45
C THR A 134 -19.77 7.73 6.53
N PHE A 135 -18.92 7.61 5.51
CA PHE A 135 -17.71 8.40 5.34
C PHE A 135 -17.94 9.39 4.21
N ASP A 136 -17.91 10.68 4.53
CA ASP A 136 -17.91 11.77 3.56
C ASP A 136 -16.49 12.35 3.49
N LEU A 137 -15.89 12.25 2.30
CA LEU A 137 -14.56 12.73 1.99
C LEU A 137 -14.68 13.99 1.14
N GLU A 138 -13.98 15.05 1.53
CA GLU A 138 -13.94 16.30 0.79
C GLU A 138 -12.50 16.79 0.60
N ARG A 139 -12.10 17.04 -0.64
CA ARG A 139 -10.81 17.67 -0.94
C ARG A 139 -10.81 19.10 -0.41
N GLN A 140 -9.73 19.45 0.29
CA GLN A 140 -9.50 20.78 0.84
C GLN A 140 -8.12 21.31 0.44
N GLY A 141 -7.98 22.63 0.60
CA GLY A 141 -6.75 23.36 0.29
C GLY A 141 -6.53 23.61 -1.19
N SER A 142 -5.74 24.63 -1.52
CA SER A 142 -5.47 25.05 -2.91
C SER A 142 -4.68 24.02 -3.73
N ARG A 143 -4.04 23.06 -3.07
CA ARG A 143 -3.24 21.98 -3.69
C ARG A 143 -3.95 20.64 -3.73
N ASN A 144 -5.19 20.52 -3.26
CA ASN A 144 -5.96 19.27 -3.20
C ASN A 144 -5.26 18.11 -2.44
N GLN A 145 -4.31 18.44 -1.56
CA GLN A 145 -3.50 17.49 -0.78
C GLN A 145 -3.99 17.32 0.67
N LEU A 146 -5.10 17.97 1.03
CA LEU A 146 -5.77 17.83 2.31
C LEU A 146 -7.14 17.20 2.03
N THR A 147 -7.54 16.24 2.86
CA THR A 147 -8.86 15.63 2.78
C THR A 147 -9.54 15.76 4.12
N ASN A 148 -10.70 16.40 4.15
CA ASN A 148 -11.57 16.37 5.31
C ASN A 148 -12.36 15.07 5.29
N VAL A 149 -12.25 14.30 6.36
CA VAL A 149 -12.92 13.00 6.54
C VAL A 149 -13.98 13.18 7.59
N THR A 150 -15.25 13.13 7.20
CA THR A 150 -16.38 13.09 8.12
C THR A 150 -16.85 11.65 8.24
N TRP A 151 -16.83 11.11 9.46
CA TRP A 151 -17.34 9.78 9.77
C TRP A 151 -18.59 9.91 10.64
N ALA A 152 -19.72 9.52 10.07
CA ALA A 152 -21.03 9.50 10.70
C ALA A 152 -21.48 8.08 11.04
N TYR A 153 -22.33 7.95 12.06
CA TYR A 153 -23.05 6.74 12.42
C TYR A 153 -24.53 7.03 12.58
N ASP A 154 -25.34 6.27 11.85
CA ASP A 154 -26.80 6.35 11.88
C ASP A 154 -27.38 5.02 12.39
N VAL A 155 -28.44 5.12 13.19
CA VAL A 155 -29.12 3.95 13.75
C VAL A 155 -30.62 4.20 13.91
N LYS A 156 -31.44 3.18 13.67
CA LYS A 156 -32.88 3.21 13.94
C LYS A 156 -33.21 2.42 15.20
N TYR A 157 -34.02 3.01 16.08
CA TYR A 157 -34.51 2.38 17.31
C TYR A 157 -35.97 1.92 17.21
N GLY A 158 -36.73 2.49 16.28
CA GLY A 158 -38.11 2.10 15.98
C GLY A 158 -39.09 2.43 17.10
N TRP A 159 -40.14 1.60 17.25
CA TRP A 159 -41.16 1.75 18.30
C TRP A 159 -40.86 0.96 19.58
N ASN A 160 -39.73 0.25 19.64
CA ASN A 160 -39.33 -0.42 20.87
C ASN A 160 -38.87 0.63 21.90
N LEU A 161 -39.70 0.84 22.92
CA LEU A 161 -39.48 1.87 23.95
C LEU A 161 -38.13 1.70 24.67
N VAL A 162 -37.67 0.46 24.88
CA VAL A 162 -36.37 0.17 25.51
C VAL A 162 -35.22 0.60 24.60
N ASN A 163 -35.33 0.39 23.29
CA ASN A 163 -34.31 0.81 22.33
C ASN A 163 -34.23 2.33 22.23
N ARG A 164 -35.35 3.06 22.41
CA ARG A 164 -35.32 4.54 22.38
C ARG A 164 -34.53 5.16 23.53
N PHE A 165 -34.52 4.53 24.71
CA PHE A 165 -33.62 4.94 25.80
C PHE A 165 -32.14 4.76 25.44
N ALA A 166 -31.80 3.88 24.50
CA ALA A 166 -30.41 3.73 24.04
C ALA A 166 -29.90 4.97 23.28
N ASN A 167 -30.79 5.83 22.78
CA ASN A 167 -30.40 7.10 22.18
C ASN A 167 -29.65 8.01 23.17
N LEU A 168 -29.90 7.89 24.48
CA LEU A 168 -29.17 8.63 25.51
C LEU A 168 -27.68 8.20 25.63
N TYR A 169 -27.35 7.01 25.11
CA TYR A 169 -26.02 6.41 25.19
C TYR A 169 -25.33 6.36 23.81
N ILE A 170 -25.89 7.01 22.79
CA ILE A 170 -25.27 7.02 21.46
C ILE A 170 -23.89 7.70 21.46
N HIS A 171 -23.67 8.62 22.40
CA HIS A 171 -22.38 9.25 22.66
C HIS A 171 -21.42 8.39 23.51
N GLY A 172 -21.74 7.12 23.74
CA GLY A 172 -20.89 6.15 24.43
C GLY A 172 -19.94 5.43 23.48
N ASP A 173 -20.13 4.12 23.34
CA ASP A 173 -19.26 3.26 22.53
C ASP A 173 -19.20 3.67 21.04
N PRO A 174 -20.32 4.02 20.36
CA PRO A 174 -20.25 4.42 18.95
C PRO A 174 -19.43 5.69 18.71
N ASP A 175 -19.60 6.70 19.56
CA ASP A 175 -18.87 7.98 19.45
C ASP A 175 -17.38 7.82 19.74
N SER A 176 -17.06 7.06 20.79
CA SER A 176 -15.66 6.70 21.09
C SER A 176 -15.03 5.90 19.95
N PHE A 177 -15.77 4.96 19.34
CA PHE A 177 -15.30 4.18 18.21
C PHE A 177 -14.92 5.07 17.01
N ILE A 178 -15.76 6.05 16.67
CA ILE A 178 -15.48 7.00 15.58
C ILE A 178 -14.30 7.90 15.93
N GLU A 179 -14.26 8.48 17.14
CA GLU A 179 -13.21 9.41 17.54
C GLU A 179 -11.82 8.75 17.52
N TYR A 180 -11.67 7.60 18.18
CA TYR A 180 -10.42 6.85 18.15
C TYR A 180 -10.11 6.31 16.75
N GLY A 181 -11.15 5.90 16.01
CA GLY A 181 -11.03 5.45 14.63
C GLY A 181 -10.42 6.50 13.71
N LEU A 182 -10.91 7.74 13.75
CA LEU A 182 -10.37 8.86 12.98
C LEU A 182 -8.93 9.21 13.38
N ASN A 183 -8.64 9.26 14.68
CA ASN A 183 -7.29 9.55 15.17
C ASN A 183 -6.28 8.48 14.73
N ASN A 184 -6.64 7.20 14.82
CA ASN A 184 -5.76 6.12 14.36
C ASN A 184 -5.67 6.06 12.83
N LEU A 185 -6.76 6.37 12.11
CA LEU A 185 -6.75 6.47 10.65
C LEU A 185 -5.76 7.53 10.18
N GLN A 186 -5.68 8.67 10.88
CA GLN A 186 -4.66 9.69 10.61
C GLN A 186 -3.23 9.13 10.74
N ASN A 187 -2.96 8.30 11.75
CA ASN A 187 -1.64 7.65 11.94
C ASN A 187 -1.34 6.61 10.86
N VAL A 188 -2.32 5.79 10.52
CA VAL A 188 -2.29 4.78 9.43
C VAL A 188 -2.00 5.44 8.08
N LEU A 189 -2.58 6.61 7.86
CA LEU A 189 -2.35 7.42 6.67
C LEU A 189 -1.01 8.17 6.74
N ALA A 190 -0.55 8.62 7.90
CA ALA A 190 0.74 9.30 8.03
C ALA A 190 1.92 8.42 7.58
N SER A 191 1.82 7.09 7.70
CA SER A 191 2.85 6.15 7.21
C SER A 191 2.86 5.96 5.68
N VAL A 192 1.83 6.44 4.98
CA VAL A 192 1.75 6.36 3.52
C VAL A 192 2.53 7.54 2.91
N PRO A 193 3.42 7.31 1.92
CA PRO A 193 4.08 8.39 1.20
C PRO A 193 3.08 9.35 0.55
N ASN A 194 3.39 10.65 0.56
CA ASN A 194 2.59 11.67 -0.14
C ASN A 194 2.90 11.65 -1.64
N VAL A 195 2.50 10.59 -2.31
CA VAL A 195 2.66 10.40 -3.75
C VAL A 195 1.29 10.16 -4.37
N ASP A 196 1.00 10.89 -5.43
CA ASP A 196 -0.21 10.71 -6.22
C ASP A 196 -0.04 9.49 -7.14
N TYR A 197 -0.90 8.50 -6.97
CA TYR A 197 -0.94 7.29 -7.79
C TYR A 197 -2.26 7.09 -8.53
N LYS A 198 -3.11 8.12 -8.64
CA LYS A 198 -4.45 8.00 -9.26
C LYS A 198 -4.42 7.52 -10.72
N ASP A 199 -3.35 7.84 -11.45
CA ASP A 199 -3.16 7.45 -12.85
C ASP A 199 -2.39 6.11 -12.99
N LEU A 200 -1.97 5.52 -11.86
CA LEU A 200 -1.35 4.19 -11.84
C LEU A 200 -2.43 3.13 -12.02
N ILE A 201 -2.18 2.18 -12.92
CA ILE A 201 -3.01 1.00 -13.12
C ILE A 201 -2.15 -0.20 -12.74
N PRO A 202 -2.07 -0.56 -11.44
CA PRO A 202 -1.22 -1.65 -11.01
C PRO A 202 -1.94 -2.99 -11.15
N TYR A 203 -1.18 -4.04 -11.47
CA TYR A 203 -1.66 -5.41 -11.57
C TYR A 203 -0.94 -6.29 -10.56
N ILE A 204 -1.59 -7.35 -10.07
CA ILE A 204 -0.88 -8.37 -9.30
C ILE A 204 -0.47 -9.48 -10.27
N ARG A 205 0.83 -9.78 -10.32
CA ARG A 205 1.42 -10.86 -11.11
C ARG A 205 2.01 -11.91 -10.20
N GLN A 206 1.82 -13.17 -10.55
CA GLN A 206 2.58 -14.27 -9.96
C GLN A 206 3.88 -14.41 -10.74
N THR A 207 5.00 -14.19 -10.05
CA THR A 207 6.33 -14.24 -10.62
C THR A 207 6.97 -15.60 -10.36
N GLU A 208 7.65 -16.14 -11.36
CA GLU A 208 8.34 -17.42 -11.26
C GLU A 208 9.80 -17.24 -10.84
N GLN A 209 10.28 -18.16 -10.01
CA GLN A 209 11.66 -18.17 -9.57
C GLN A 209 12.60 -18.30 -10.77
N THR A 210 13.46 -17.30 -10.98
CA THR A 210 14.32 -17.20 -12.16
C THR A 210 15.78 -17.08 -11.71
N PRO A 211 16.70 -17.95 -12.19
CA PRO A 211 18.11 -17.84 -11.85
C PRO A 211 18.70 -16.60 -12.52
N VAL A 212 19.43 -15.79 -11.76
CA VAL A 212 20.04 -14.55 -12.25
C VAL A 212 21.50 -14.45 -11.84
N LEU A 213 22.31 -13.84 -12.70
CA LEU A 213 23.60 -13.26 -12.33
C LEU A 213 23.39 -11.77 -12.05
N LEU A 214 23.97 -11.27 -10.97
CA LEU A 214 23.86 -9.87 -10.58
C LEU A 214 25.19 -9.25 -10.19
N VAL A 215 25.30 -7.93 -10.37
CA VAL A 215 26.45 -7.12 -9.98
C VAL A 215 25.93 -5.92 -9.18
N PRO A 216 26.34 -5.79 -7.90
CA PRO A 216 26.07 -4.60 -7.11
C PRO A 216 26.77 -3.38 -7.69
N ALA A 217 26.06 -2.27 -7.79
CA ALA A 217 26.53 -1.02 -8.36
C ALA A 217 26.03 0.20 -7.56
N SER A 218 26.72 1.33 -7.75
CA SER A 218 26.40 2.60 -7.10
C SER A 218 26.78 3.77 -7.99
N ILE A 219 25.95 4.82 -7.98
CA ILE A 219 26.23 6.09 -8.67
C ILE A 219 25.96 7.28 -7.74
N GLN A 220 26.56 8.43 -8.02
CA GLN A 220 26.13 9.68 -7.40
C GLN A 220 24.88 10.20 -8.13
N ARG A 221 23.91 10.72 -7.38
CA ARG A 221 22.65 11.27 -7.95
C ARG A 221 22.89 12.40 -8.94
N LYS A 222 23.95 13.19 -8.73
CA LYS A 222 24.39 14.26 -9.63
C LYS A 222 24.83 13.76 -11.02
N ASP A 223 25.19 12.49 -11.15
CA ASP A 223 25.65 11.89 -12.42
C ASP A 223 24.46 11.56 -13.34
N GLY A 224 23.23 11.68 -12.82
CA GLY A 224 22.00 11.62 -13.61
C GLY A 224 21.75 10.29 -14.33
N ILE A 225 20.98 10.37 -15.41
CA ILE A 225 20.57 9.20 -16.21
C ILE A 225 21.74 8.65 -17.02
N GLU A 226 22.66 9.51 -17.47
CA GLU A 226 23.84 9.10 -18.24
C GLU A 226 24.80 8.26 -17.38
N GLY A 227 25.12 8.73 -16.17
CA GLY A 227 25.93 7.96 -15.23
C GLY A 227 25.29 6.61 -14.84
N LEU A 228 23.95 6.58 -14.72
CA LEU A 228 23.20 5.35 -14.53
C LEU A 228 23.37 4.40 -15.72
N ALA A 229 23.15 4.89 -16.95
CA ALA A 229 23.26 4.08 -18.16
C ALA A 229 24.66 3.50 -18.34
N ASP A 230 25.71 4.30 -18.15
CA ASP A 230 27.10 3.86 -18.24
C ASP A 230 27.44 2.78 -17.21
N THR A 231 26.98 2.96 -15.97
CA THR A 231 27.21 2.00 -14.88
C THR A 231 26.47 0.69 -15.14
N VAL A 232 25.22 0.77 -15.60
CA VAL A 232 24.43 -0.40 -15.99
C VAL A 232 25.09 -1.14 -17.15
N ASN A 233 25.55 -0.44 -18.19
CA ASN A 233 26.22 -1.06 -19.33
C ASN A 233 27.52 -1.79 -18.95
N LYS A 234 28.31 -1.20 -18.05
CA LYS A 234 29.52 -1.85 -17.49
C LYS A 234 29.17 -3.11 -16.72
N ALA A 235 28.14 -3.06 -15.87
CA ALA A 235 27.67 -4.22 -15.11
C ALA A 235 27.14 -5.33 -16.04
N VAL A 236 26.35 -4.99 -17.05
CA VAL A 236 25.85 -5.95 -18.05
C VAL A 236 27.01 -6.62 -18.80
N ALA A 237 28.02 -5.86 -19.23
CA ALA A 237 29.20 -6.40 -19.91
C ALA A 237 29.98 -7.38 -19.01
N GLN A 238 30.12 -7.05 -17.72
CA GLN A 238 30.75 -7.93 -16.73
C GLN A 238 29.94 -9.21 -16.51
N ILE A 239 28.62 -9.12 -16.41
CA ILE A 239 27.73 -10.29 -16.27
C ILE A 239 27.84 -11.19 -17.50
N GLN A 240 27.80 -10.63 -18.71
CA GLN A 240 27.93 -11.39 -19.95
C GLN A 240 29.31 -12.08 -20.07
N ALA A 241 30.39 -11.42 -19.67
CA ALA A 241 31.71 -12.02 -19.65
C ALA A 241 31.78 -13.20 -18.66
N THR A 242 31.14 -13.05 -17.50
CA THR A 242 31.11 -14.09 -16.46
C THR A 242 30.22 -15.27 -16.87
N ALA A 243 29.05 -15.02 -17.47
CA ALA A 243 28.18 -16.04 -18.02
C ALA A 243 28.92 -16.91 -19.06
N LYS A 244 29.69 -16.29 -19.96
CA LYS A 244 30.54 -16.99 -20.94
C LYS A 244 31.60 -17.89 -20.27
N LYS A 245 32.25 -17.41 -19.20
CA LYS A 245 33.22 -18.23 -18.44
C LYS A 245 32.57 -19.44 -17.77
N LEU A 246 31.34 -19.26 -17.26
CA LEU A 246 30.56 -20.32 -16.61
C LEU A 246 29.89 -21.29 -17.59
N GLY A 247 29.82 -20.94 -18.88
CA GLY A 247 29.11 -21.73 -19.89
C GLY A 247 27.58 -21.66 -19.78
N VAL A 248 27.03 -20.58 -19.21
CA VAL A 248 25.58 -20.33 -19.11
C VAL A 248 25.14 -19.25 -20.10
N ASN A 249 23.91 -19.34 -20.57
CA ASN A 249 23.33 -18.37 -21.51
C ASN A 249 22.46 -17.37 -20.78
N VAL A 250 22.52 -16.10 -21.22
CA VAL A 250 21.61 -15.06 -20.75
C VAL A 250 20.29 -15.17 -21.51
N THR A 251 19.17 -15.26 -20.79
CA THR A 251 17.87 -15.67 -21.33
C THR A 251 16.81 -14.56 -21.40
N GLY A 252 17.09 -13.38 -20.85
CA GLY A 252 16.07 -12.33 -20.74
C GLY A 252 16.63 -10.90 -20.70
N PRO A 253 15.74 -9.90 -20.62
CA PRO A 253 16.11 -8.49 -20.50
C PRO A 253 16.82 -8.21 -19.17
N ARG A 254 17.47 -7.04 -19.09
CA ARG A 254 18.11 -6.58 -17.86
C ARG A 254 17.06 -6.29 -16.79
N ILE A 255 17.42 -6.62 -15.55
CA ILE A 255 16.64 -6.36 -14.34
C ILE A 255 17.46 -5.43 -13.45
N LEU A 256 16.82 -4.49 -12.77
CA LEU A 256 17.50 -3.59 -11.84
C LEU A 256 16.79 -3.63 -10.49
N PHE A 257 17.46 -4.19 -9.48
CA PHE A 257 16.94 -4.23 -8.11
C PHE A 257 17.40 -2.98 -7.39
N THR A 258 16.46 -2.16 -6.93
CA THR A 258 16.83 -0.97 -6.16
C THR A 258 17.17 -1.37 -4.73
N THR A 259 18.40 -1.05 -4.30
CA THR A 259 18.85 -1.26 -2.91
C THR A 259 18.55 -0.03 -2.05
N ASN A 260 19.00 1.14 -2.47
CA ASN A 260 18.73 2.39 -1.78
C ASN A 260 18.78 3.54 -2.78
N TYR A 261 17.71 4.31 -2.85
CA TYR A 261 17.60 5.52 -3.64
C TYR A 261 17.64 6.74 -2.72
N GLY A 262 18.85 7.13 -2.31
CA GLY A 262 19.07 8.26 -1.41
C GLY A 262 19.26 9.59 -2.15
N ASP A 263 19.33 10.69 -1.38
CA ASP A 263 19.45 12.05 -1.92
C ASP A 263 20.78 12.30 -2.64
N THR A 264 21.85 11.64 -2.19
CA THR A 264 23.21 11.82 -2.75
C THR A 264 23.67 10.61 -3.57
N THR A 265 23.30 9.41 -3.15
CA THR A 265 23.80 8.16 -3.72
C THR A 265 22.63 7.25 -4.08
N TYR A 266 22.70 6.66 -5.27
CA TYR A 266 21.78 5.60 -5.70
C TYR A 266 22.56 4.28 -5.80
N THR A 267 22.13 3.28 -5.02
CA THR A 267 22.68 1.92 -5.01
C THR A 267 21.65 0.93 -5.53
N PHE A 268 22.09 0.00 -6.37
CA PHE A 268 21.23 -0.96 -7.05
C PHE A 268 22.04 -2.19 -7.47
N ASP A 269 21.36 -3.32 -7.67
CA ASP A 269 21.94 -4.51 -8.27
C ASP A 269 21.46 -4.64 -9.71
N VAL A 270 22.39 -4.71 -10.67
CA VAL A 270 22.07 -5.00 -12.08
C VAL A 270 22.08 -6.50 -12.25
N ALA A 271 21.01 -7.07 -12.78
CA ALA A 271 20.87 -8.52 -12.96
C ALA A 271 20.47 -8.90 -14.39
N MET A 272 20.88 -10.09 -14.80
CA MET A 272 20.48 -10.71 -16.06
C MET A 272 20.01 -12.15 -15.79
N PRO A 273 18.84 -12.57 -16.30
CA PRO A 273 18.39 -13.96 -16.26
C PRO A 273 19.35 -14.90 -16.98
N ILE A 274 19.52 -16.10 -16.44
CA ILE A 274 20.31 -17.18 -17.04
C ILE A 274 19.49 -18.46 -17.24
N ASP A 275 20.04 -19.43 -17.99
CA ASP A 275 19.39 -20.70 -18.31
C ASP A 275 19.61 -21.82 -17.28
N SER A 276 20.47 -21.63 -16.29
CA SER A 276 20.81 -22.65 -15.29
C SER A 276 20.69 -22.17 -13.85
N SER A 277 20.02 -22.95 -13.01
CA SER A 277 20.00 -22.79 -11.55
C SER A 277 21.16 -23.49 -10.84
N ALA A 278 22.00 -24.22 -11.57
CA ALA A 278 23.17 -24.92 -11.04
C ALA A 278 24.43 -24.36 -11.70
N LEU A 279 25.32 -23.76 -10.91
CA LEU A 279 26.53 -23.11 -11.39
C LEU A 279 27.76 -23.91 -10.96
N ASN A 280 28.71 -24.11 -11.88
CA ASN A 280 30.01 -24.69 -11.54
C ASN A 280 30.98 -23.55 -11.20
N VAL A 281 31.23 -23.35 -9.91
CA VAL A 281 32.15 -22.34 -9.39
C VAL A 281 33.31 -23.06 -8.69
N ASN A 282 34.55 -22.77 -9.10
CA ASN A 282 35.75 -23.41 -8.55
C ASN A 282 35.75 -24.96 -8.57
N GLY A 283 35.10 -25.57 -9.58
CA GLY A 283 35.03 -27.03 -9.71
C GLY A 283 33.97 -27.70 -8.82
N GLN A 284 33.15 -26.92 -8.11
CA GLN A 284 32.00 -27.41 -7.34
C GLN A 284 30.69 -26.91 -7.96
N THR A 285 29.74 -27.83 -8.13
CA THR A 285 28.37 -27.49 -8.53
C THR A 285 27.62 -26.95 -7.33
N GLN A 286 27.22 -25.68 -7.41
CA GLN A 286 26.41 -24.98 -6.41
C GLN A 286 25.01 -24.75 -6.96
N GLN A 287 23.99 -25.14 -6.19
CA GLN A 287 22.60 -24.88 -6.52
C GLN A 287 22.21 -23.49 -6.03
N LEU A 288 21.61 -22.68 -6.90
CA LEU A 288 21.13 -21.36 -6.53
C LEU A 288 19.89 -21.46 -5.63
N THR A 289 19.92 -20.69 -4.55
CA THR A 289 18.79 -20.53 -3.62
C THR A 289 18.22 -19.12 -3.73
N ALA A 290 16.99 -18.96 -3.25
CA ALA A 290 16.40 -17.63 -3.09
C ALA A 290 17.14 -16.85 -1.99
N PRO A 291 17.20 -15.51 -2.06
CA PRO A 291 17.77 -14.69 -1.00
C PRO A 291 17.08 -14.97 0.33
N THR A 292 17.87 -15.13 1.39
CA THR A 292 17.35 -15.31 2.75
C THR A 292 17.72 -14.10 3.61
N PRO A 293 16.84 -13.66 4.53
CA PRO A 293 17.20 -12.66 5.51
C PRO A 293 18.44 -13.12 6.30
N PRO A 294 19.34 -12.21 6.72
CA PRO A 294 20.42 -12.54 7.63
C PRO A 294 19.85 -13.21 8.89
N ALA A 295 20.45 -14.32 9.32
CA ALA A 295 20.05 -14.95 10.57
C ALA A 295 20.30 -13.98 11.73
N LEU A 296 19.24 -13.62 12.46
CA LEU A 296 19.38 -12.90 13.72
C LEU A 296 19.79 -13.91 14.79
N ASP A 297 21.06 -13.86 15.23
CA ASP A 297 21.51 -14.64 16.37
C ASP A 297 20.78 -14.17 17.63
N ALA A 298 19.81 -14.97 18.08
CA ALA A 298 18.98 -14.67 19.26
C ALA A 298 19.77 -14.59 20.59
N ASN A 299 21.09 -14.87 20.56
CA ASN A 299 21.99 -14.85 21.71
C ASN A 299 23.12 -13.80 21.63
N ALA A 300 23.14 -12.94 20.60
CA ALA A 300 24.09 -11.84 20.56
C ALA A 300 23.58 -10.69 21.46
N PRO A 301 24.31 -10.26 22.50
CA PRO A 301 23.91 -9.09 23.27
C PRO A 301 23.83 -7.88 22.34
N ALA A 302 22.76 -7.10 22.47
CA ALA A 302 22.64 -5.82 21.79
C ALA A 302 23.77 -4.91 22.30
N GLU A 303 24.85 -4.79 21.54
CA GLU A 303 25.90 -3.82 21.83
C GLU A 303 25.31 -2.42 21.69
N ALA A 304 25.24 -1.73 22.83
CA ALA A 304 24.98 -0.31 22.87
C ALA A 304 26.06 0.37 22.04
N GLY A 305 25.66 1.02 20.95
CA GLY A 305 26.57 1.64 19.99
C GLY A 305 27.53 2.63 20.64
N THR A 306 28.77 2.21 20.80
CA THR A 306 29.93 3.09 20.68
C THR A 306 30.47 2.94 19.27
N ALA A 307 30.78 4.07 18.64
CA ALA A 307 31.34 4.14 17.30
C ALA A 307 32.68 3.41 17.22
N GLU A 308 32.64 2.11 17.02
CA GLU A 308 33.79 1.33 16.57
C GLU A 308 33.82 1.32 15.03
N ALA A 309 35.04 1.44 14.53
CA ALA A 309 35.39 1.53 13.12
C ALA A 309 34.67 0.44 12.28
N PRO A 310 34.33 0.73 11.01
CA PRO A 310 33.66 -0.26 10.16
C PRO A 310 34.49 -1.54 10.14
N ALA A 311 33.90 -2.63 10.61
CA ALA A 311 34.47 -3.96 10.47
C ALA A 311 34.91 -4.13 9.02
N THR A 312 36.20 -4.39 8.82
CA THR A 312 36.79 -4.64 7.51
C THR A 312 35.95 -5.71 6.82
N ALA A 313 35.27 -5.35 5.73
CA ALA A 313 34.46 -6.30 4.98
C ALA A 313 35.34 -7.50 4.61
N GLU A 314 35.00 -8.69 5.09
CA GLU A 314 35.69 -9.92 4.69
C GLU A 314 35.69 -10.01 3.16
N THR A 315 36.86 -10.29 2.59
CA THR A 315 36.99 -10.45 1.14
C THR A 315 36.43 -11.82 0.76
N LEU A 316 35.13 -11.83 0.43
CA LEU A 316 34.43 -13.03 -0.03
C LEU A 316 35.10 -13.61 -1.28
N LYS A 317 35.34 -14.92 -1.28
CA LYS A 317 35.95 -15.65 -2.40
C LYS A 317 34.87 -16.30 -3.27
N PRO A 318 35.16 -16.59 -4.55
CA PRO A 318 34.28 -17.41 -5.37
C PRO A 318 33.91 -18.74 -4.69
N GLY A 319 32.62 -19.03 -4.60
CA GLY A 319 32.06 -20.18 -3.86
C GLY A 319 31.47 -19.84 -2.49
N ASP A 320 31.82 -18.68 -1.91
CA ASP A 320 31.22 -18.21 -0.66
C ASP A 320 29.80 -17.66 -0.89
N HIS A 321 29.05 -17.43 0.19
CA HIS A 321 27.76 -16.75 0.14
C HIS A 321 27.85 -15.39 0.82
N ASP A 322 27.19 -14.37 0.26
CA ASP A 322 27.09 -13.07 0.91
C ASP A 322 26.06 -13.07 2.05
N ASN A 323 25.90 -11.92 2.71
CA ASN A 323 24.98 -11.74 3.84
C ASN A 323 23.50 -11.96 3.50
N LEU A 324 23.14 -12.02 2.21
CA LEU A 324 21.80 -12.32 1.71
C LEU A 324 21.68 -13.76 1.19
N GLY A 325 22.71 -14.59 1.40
CA GLY A 325 22.76 -15.96 0.93
C GLY A 325 22.95 -16.08 -0.59
N ARG A 326 23.53 -15.06 -1.25
CA ARG A 326 23.78 -15.08 -2.70
C ARG A 326 25.16 -15.66 -2.97
N LEU A 327 25.27 -16.55 -3.95
CA LEU A 327 26.53 -17.21 -4.31
C LEU A 327 27.50 -16.21 -4.94
N VAL A 328 28.73 -16.15 -4.46
CA VAL A 328 29.83 -15.36 -5.03
C VAL A 328 30.44 -16.13 -6.20
N VAL A 329 30.37 -15.56 -7.40
CA VAL A 329 30.80 -16.25 -8.64
C VAL A 329 32.20 -15.83 -9.08
N ASP A 330 32.40 -14.54 -9.32
CA ASP A 330 33.67 -13.99 -9.81
C ASP A 330 33.78 -12.51 -9.40
N GLY A 331 34.70 -12.20 -8.49
CA GLY A 331 34.87 -10.85 -7.94
C GLY A 331 33.58 -10.28 -7.33
N ASN A 332 32.98 -9.29 -8.00
CA ASN A 332 31.74 -8.64 -7.57
C ASN A 332 30.46 -9.30 -8.14
N VAL A 333 30.59 -10.30 -9.00
CA VAL A 333 29.42 -11.01 -9.55
C VAL A 333 28.85 -11.95 -8.51
N ARG A 334 27.55 -11.89 -8.31
CA ARG A 334 26.77 -12.79 -7.46
C ARG A 334 25.77 -13.57 -8.31
N ALA A 335 25.30 -14.71 -7.81
CA ALA A 335 24.24 -15.49 -8.41
C ALA A 335 23.18 -15.84 -7.35
N THR A 336 21.91 -15.80 -7.75
CA THR A 336 20.79 -16.12 -6.86
C THR A 336 19.59 -16.55 -7.68
N LEU A 337 18.62 -17.20 -7.03
CA LEU A 337 17.29 -17.41 -7.58
C LEU A 337 16.43 -16.18 -7.24
N ALA A 338 16.15 -15.32 -8.23
CA ALA A 338 15.35 -14.12 -8.05
C ALA A 338 13.85 -14.38 -8.25
N PHE A 339 13.04 -13.39 -7.88
CA PHE A 339 11.57 -13.43 -7.98
C PHE A 339 10.94 -14.56 -7.15
N GLY A 340 9.63 -14.71 -7.30
CA GLY A 340 8.83 -15.72 -6.61
C GLY A 340 7.62 -15.10 -5.91
N GLY A 341 6.45 -15.67 -6.19
CA GLY A 341 5.21 -15.25 -5.56
C GLY A 341 4.62 -13.97 -6.17
N ALA A 342 3.70 -13.35 -5.43
CA ALA A 342 2.95 -12.20 -5.91
C ALA A 342 3.81 -10.92 -5.94
N ALA A 343 3.72 -10.16 -7.02
CA ALA A 343 4.31 -8.82 -7.14
C ALA A 343 3.28 -7.84 -7.72
N LEU A 344 3.27 -6.63 -7.17
CA LEU A 344 2.51 -5.51 -7.73
C LEU A 344 3.31 -4.90 -8.88
N GLU A 345 2.76 -4.97 -10.08
CA GLU A 345 3.35 -4.48 -11.32
C GLU A 345 2.72 -3.15 -11.73
N GLY A 346 3.55 -2.14 -12.01
CA GLY A 346 3.15 -0.90 -12.68
C GLY A 346 4.01 -0.68 -13.91
N VAL A 347 3.37 -0.34 -15.04
CA VAL A 347 4.07 -0.07 -16.31
C VAL A 347 4.39 1.43 -16.40
N TRP A 348 5.65 1.74 -16.71
CA TRP A 348 6.12 3.10 -16.97
C TRP A 348 6.64 3.24 -18.40
N ASN A 349 6.05 4.18 -19.13
CA ASN A 349 6.41 4.52 -20.51
C ASN A 349 7.13 5.86 -20.51
N GLY A 350 8.44 5.88 -20.71
CA GLY A 350 9.22 7.10 -20.65
C GLY A 350 10.72 6.90 -20.50
N THR A 351 11.38 7.86 -19.86
CA THR A 351 12.80 7.75 -19.51
C THR A 351 12.97 7.02 -18.18
N ALA A 352 14.17 6.49 -17.91
CA ALA A 352 14.48 5.82 -16.64
C ALA A 352 14.28 6.71 -15.38
N ALA A 353 14.13 8.04 -15.55
CA ALA A 353 13.87 8.96 -14.45
C ALA A 353 12.48 8.82 -13.81
N GLY A 354 11.50 8.23 -14.52
CA GLY A 354 10.16 8.01 -13.96
C GLY A 354 10.04 6.75 -13.11
N VAL A 355 10.93 5.76 -13.31
CA VAL A 355 10.90 4.48 -12.58
C VAL A 355 10.91 4.65 -11.05
N PRO A 356 11.76 5.52 -10.45
CA PRO A 356 11.73 5.75 -9.01
C PRO A 356 10.37 6.28 -8.51
N GLN A 357 9.73 7.17 -9.27
CA GLN A 357 8.41 7.70 -8.93
C GLN A 357 7.34 6.61 -9.03
N THR A 358 7.34 5.79 -10.09
CA THR A 358 6.42 4.65 -10.23
C THR A 358 6.57 3.66 -9.09
N ARG A 359 7.80 3.39 -8.62
CA ARG A 359 8.02 2.57 -7.44
C ARG A 359 7.38 3.18 -6.19
N ASP A 360 7.56 4.47 -5.97
CA ASP A 360 6.98 5.14 -4.80
C ASP A 360 5.44 5.16 -4.86
N MET A 361 4.87 5.28 -6.07
CA MET A 361 3.43 5.12 -6.33
C MET A 361 2.95 3.71 -5.99
N LEU A 362 3.67 2.66 -6.42
CA LEU A 362 3.35 1.25 -6.09
C LEU A 362 3.40 1.00 -4.57
N LYS A 363 4.39 1.57 -3.87
CA LYS A 363 4.49 1.47 -2.40
C LYS A 363 3.32 2.16 -1.72
N ALA A 364 2.99 3.38 -2.13
CA ALA A 364 1.86 4.12 -1.58
C ALA A 364 0.55 3.36 -1.82
N TYR A 365 0.34 2.81 -3.01
CA TYR A 365 -0.80 1.99 -3.36
C TYR A 365 -0.87 0.71 -2.50
N ALA A 366 0.25 -0.02 -2.36
CA ALA A 366 0.30 -1.22 -1.53
C ALA A 366 -0.06 -0.90 -0.06
N LEU A 367 0.45 0.22 0.46
CA LEU A 367 0.14 0.67 1.82
C LEU A 367 -1.31 1.12 2.00
N THR A 368 -1.98 1.69 1.00
CA THR A 368 -3.42 2.04 1.14
C THR A 368 -4.32 0.81 1.06
N HIS A 369 -3.93 -0.20 0.29
CA HIS A 369 -4.67 -1.46 0.15
C HIS A 369 -4.30 -2.51 1.22
N GLY A 370 -3.38 -2.19 2.15
CA GLY A 370 -2.95 -3.12 3.19
C GLY A 370 -2.21 -4.34 2.67
N TYR A 371 -1.50 -4.18 1.54
CA TYR A 371 -0.59 -5.21 1.03
C TYR A 371 0.73 -5.12 1.80
N LYS A 372 1.23 -6.28 2.24
CA LYS A 372 2.52 -6.35 2.94
C LYS A 372 3.62 -6.57 1.90
N PHE A 373 4.73 -5.86 2.04
CA PHE A 373 5.94 -6.01 1.22
C PHE A 373 7.18 -5.85 2.10
N ASP A 374 8.33 -6.29 1.59
CA ASP A 374 9.62 -6.22 2.28
C ASP A 374 10.68 -5.59 1.37
N ASP A 375 11.06 -4.35 1.67
CA ASP A 375 12.06 -3.60 0.92
C ASP A 375 13.52 -4.04 1.22
N VAL A 376 13.74 -4.96 2.17
CA VAL A 376 15.08 -5.41 2.56
C VAL A 376 15.49 -6.63 1.75
N VAL A 377 14.69 -7.70 1.82
CA VAL A 377 14.99 -8.99 1.18
C VAL A 377 14.37 -9.08 -0.22
N ASN A 378 13.10 -8.73 -0.35
CA ASN A 378 12.34 -8.80 -1.60
C ASN A 378 12.17 -7.42 -2.23
N ARG A 379 13.32 -6.81 -2.55
CA ARG A 379 13.41 -5.45 -3.07
C ARG A 379 12.58 -5.25 -4.33
N SER A 380 12.03 -4.04 -4.46
CA SER A 380 11.45 -3.57 -5.72
C SER A 380 12.48 -3.65 -6.86
N TYR A 381 12.02 -4.03 -8.04
CA TYR A 381 12.85 -4.13 -9.23
C TYR A 381 12.14 -3.62 -10.46
N ASP A 382 12.89 -3.21 -11.46
CA ASP A 382 12.36 -2.90 -12.78
C ASP A 382 12.96 -3.82 -13.86
N ILE A 383 12.14 -4.14 -14.86
CA ILE A 383 12.54 -4.87 -16.06
C ILE A 383 12.43 -3.91 -17.24
N LEU A 384 13.51 -3.79 -18.02
CA LEU A 384 13.45 -3.06 -19.29
C LEU A 384 12.72 -3.92 -20.34
N ALA A 385 11.40 -3.79 -20.42
CA ALA A 385 10.57 -4.55 -21.35
C ALA A 385 10.85 -4.16 -22.81
N LYS A 386 10.96 -2.85 -23.09
CA LYS A 386 11.34 -2.33 -24.41
C LYS A 386 12.37 -1.21 -24.27
N PRO A 387 13.51 -1.29 -24.96
CA PRO A 387 14.51 -0.23 -24.92
C PRO A 387 14.02 1.02 -25.67
N GLU A 388 14.54 2.18 -25.29
CA GLU A 388 14.34 3.41 -26.05
C GLU A 388 14.97 3.30 -27.44
N VAL A 389 14.32 3.91 -28.44
CA VAL A 389 14.83 3.97 -29.81
C VAL A 389 15.19 5.42 -30.12
N LYS A 390 16.45 5.64 -30.52
CA LYS A 390 16.97 6.95 -30.92
C LYS A 390 17.21 7.00 -32.42
N ASP A 391 16.95 8.16 -33.03
CA ASP A 391 17.37 8.43 -34.41
C ASP A 391 18.89 8.64 -34.50
N ALA A 392 19.40 8.80 -35.72
CA ALA A 392 20.82 9.05 -35.98
C ALA A 392 21.31 10.40 -35.40
N GLN A 393 20.40 11.27 -35.00
CA GLN A 393 20.66 12.58 -34.39
C GLN A 393 20.57 12.54 -32.86
N GLY A 394 20.24 11.38 -32.27
CA GLY A 394 20.16 11.16 -30.83
C GLY A 394 18.80 11.50 -30.21
N ASN A 395 17.78 11.88 -31.01
CA ASN A 395 16.45 12.16 -30.51
C ASN A 395 15.67 10.86 -30.25
N ILE A 396 14.88 10.84 -29.17
CA ILE A 396 14.04 9.70 -28.84
C ILE A 396 12.86 9.64 -29.82
N THR A 397 12.81 8.57 -30.60
CA THR A 397 11.72 8.25 -31.53
C THR A 397 10.67 7.34 -30.89
N SER A 398 11.08 6.54 -29.91
CA SER A 398 10.20 5.73 -29.07
C SER A 398 10.78 5.64 -27.67
N TYR A 399 9.96 5.94 -26.66
CA TYR A 399 10.36 5.84 -25.26
C TYR A 399 10.54 4.39 -24.83
N ALA A 400 11.30 4.18 -23.75
CA ALA A 400 11.43 2.86 -23.15
C ALA A 400 10.15 2.48 -22.38
N GLU A 401 9.89 1.18 -22.31
CA GLU A 401 8.87 0.55 -21.47
C GLU A 401 9.59 -0.13 -20.29
N PHE A 402 9.20 0.23 -19.08
CA PHE A 402 9.71 -0.35 -17.84
C PHE A 402 8.56 -1.00 -17.08
N ASP A 403 8.68 -2.29 -16.81
CA ASP A 403 7.79 -3.00 -15.90
C ASP A 403 8.38 -2.90 -14.49
N VAL A 404 7.74 -2.12 -13.63
CA VAL A 404 8.20 -1.87 -12.26
C VAL A 404 7.42 -2.78 -11.32
N TYR A 405 8.14 -3.56 -10.53
CA TYR A 405 7.57 -4.56 -9.63
C TYR A 405 7.90 -4.24 -8.16
N LEU A 406 6.89 -4.45 -7.32
CA LEU A 406 6.99 -4.47 -5.87
C LEU A 406 6.56 -5.85 -5.37
N PRO A 407 7.50 -6.73 -4.96
CA PRO A 407 7.17 -8.02 -4.37
C PRO A 407 6.26 -7.89 -3.14
N LEU A 408 5.24 -8.74 -3.06
CA LEU A 408 4.22 -8.73 -2.01
C LEU A 408 4.29 -10.03 -1.20
N GLY A 409 4.15 -9.92 0.13
CA GLY A 409 4.05 -11.06 1.05
C GLY A 409 2.60 -11.49 1.34
N ASN A 410 1.65 -10.55 1.33
CA ASN A 410 0.23 -10.85 1.50
C ASN A 410 -0.61 -9.88 0.66
N ALA A 411 -1.23 -10.41 -0.39
CA ALA A 411 -2.04 -9.67 -1.35
C ALA A 411 -3.19 -10.55 -1.87
N PRO A 412 -4.28 -9.95 -2.36
CA PRO A 412 -5.32 -10.68 -3.09
C PRO A 412 -4.81 -11.18 -4.46
N ASP A 413 -5.60 -11.98 -5.16
CA ASP A 413 -5.23 -12.49 -6.48
C ASP A 413 -5.15 -11.40 -7.56
N GLN A 414 -5.93 -10.32 -7.41
CA GLN A 414 -6.06 -9.22 -8.36
C GLN A 414 -6.20 -7.89 -7.64
N THR A 415 -5.71 -6.82 -8.28
CA THR A 415 -6.04 -5.44 -7.89
C THR A 415 -7.50 -5.09 -8.25
N PRO A 416 -8.10 -4.08 -7.61
CA PRO A 416 -9.37 -3.50 -8.05
C PRO A 416 -9.38 -3.12 -9.54
N GLU A 417 -8.29 -2.53 -10.04
CA GLU A 417 -8.12 -2.15 -11.45
C GLU A 417 -8.18 -3.37 -12.38
N GLN A 418 -7.44 -4.44 -12.02
CA GLN A 418 -7.40 -5.69 -12.78
C GLN A 418 -8.75 -6.42 -12.75
N ALA A 419 -9.41 -6.47 -11.58
CA ALA A 419 -10.74 -7.06 -11.44
C ALA A 419 -11.82 -6.29 -12.23
N ALA A 420 -11.65 -4.97 -12.38
CA ALA A 420 -12.50 -4.12 -13.21
C ALA A 420 -12.16 -4.17 -14.72
N GLY A 421 -11.11 -4.90 -15.13
CA GLY A 421 -10.69 -5.03 -16.52
C GLY A 421 -10.03 -3.76 -17.10
N ILE A 422 -9.54 -2.85 -16.26
CA ILE A 422 -8.88 -1.61 -16.67
C ILE A 422 -7.46 -1.94 -17.15
N LYS A 423 -7.18 -1.74 -18.44
CA LYS A 423 -5.89 -2.09 -19.04
C LYS A 423 -4.76 -1.16 -18.60
N GLN A 424 -3.58 -1.73 -18.35
CA GLN A 424 -2.36 -0.97 -18.11
C GLN A 424 -1.96 -0.16 -19.35
N PRO A 425 -1.29 0.99 -19.17
CA PRO A 425 -0.84 1.81 -20.30
C PRO A 425 0.20 1.06 -21.14
N THR A 426 -0.01 1.01 -22.46
CA THR A 426 0.92 0.39 -23.42
C THR A 426 1.56 1.44 -24.32
N LEU A 427 2.77 1.18 -24.84
CA LEU A 427 3.43 2.06 -25.82
C LEU A 427 2.74 2.13 -27.19
N GLU A 428 1.72 1.32 -27.47
CA GLU A 428 0.99 1.35 -28.74
C GLU A 428 0.16 2.64 -28.87
N VAL A 429 0.64 3.55 -29.70
CA VAL A 429 -0.16 4.66 -30.23
C VAL A 429 -1.18 4.05 -31.19
N GLU A 430 -2.39 3.73 -30.71
CA GLU A 430 -3.55 3.67 -31.61
C GLU A 430 -3.74 5.08 -32.19
N GLY A 431 -3.45 5.24 -33.48
CA GLY A 431 -3.42 6.55 -34.14
C GLY A 431 -4.80 7.20 -34.34
N PRO A 432 -4.86 8.27 -35.14
CA PRO A 432 -4.31 9.57 -34.82
C PRO A 432 -5.22 10.29 -33.80
N ALA A 433 -4.78 10.38 -32.54
CA ALA A 433 -5.37 11.32 -31.61
C ALA A 433 -4.72 12.70 -31.83
N GLU A 434 -5.57 13.72 -31.80
CA GLU A 434 -5.26 15.13 -32.06
C GLU A 434 -3.98 15.61 -31.38
N SER A 435 -3.26 16.49 -32.08
CA SER A 435 -2.09 17.21 -31.58
C SER A 435 -2.39 17.90 -30.25
N GLY A 436 -1.94 17.30 -29.15
CA GLY A 436 -1.98 17.95 -27.85
C GLY A 436 -1.84 17.01 -26.66
N SER A 437 -0.62 16.53 -26.38
CA SER A 437 -0.13 16.27 -25.01
C SER A 437 1.24 15.60 -25.04
N ALA A 438 2.29 16.39 -25.28
CA ALA A 438 3.57 16.10 -24.66
C ALA A 438 3.52 16.64 -23.22
N PRO A 439 3.92 15.88 -22.18
CA PRO A 439 4.05 16.45 -20.84
C PRO A 439 5.15 17.52 -20.88
N ALA A 440 4.76 18.76 -20.61
CA ALA A 440 5.64 19.91 -20.65
C ALA A 440 6.77 19.77 -19.62
N SER A 441 8.00 19.97 -20.09
CA SER A 441 9.18 20.21 -19.25
C SER A 441 8.92 21.39 -18.30
N ALA A 442 9.15 21.20 -17.00
CA ALA A 442 9.13 22.26 -16.01
C ALA A 442 10.26 23.28 -16.31
N GLY A 443 9.92 24.32 -17.08
CA GLY A 443 10.78 25.46 -17.35
C GLY A 443 10.58 26.54 -16.27
N THR A 444 11.60 26.73 -15.44
CA THR A 444 11.73 27.86 -14.52
C THR A 444 11.84 29.15 -15.32
N ALA A 445 10.85 30.05 -15.23
CA ALA A 445 10.96 31.41 -15.75
C ALA A 445 10.83 32.43 -14.58
N PRO A 446 11.73 33.44 -14.48
CA PRO A 446 11.73 34.39 -13.38
C PRO A 446 10.60 35.42 -13.50
N ALA A 447 10.07 35.86 -12.36
CA ALA A 447 9.07 36.91 -12.26
C ALA A 447 9.62 38.28 -12.77
N PRO A 448 8.83 39.08 -13.51
CA PRO A 448 9.21 40.45 -13.82
C PRO A 448 9.00 41.35 -12.61
N ALA A 449 10.02 42.14 -12.30
CA ALA A 449 10.00 43.17 -11.28
C ALA A 449 8.97 44.27 -11.60
N ALA A 450 8.18 44.63 -10.59
CA ALA A 450 7.39 45.86 -10.58
C ALA A 450 8.28 47.03 -10.14
N SER A 451 8.12 48.19 -10.79
CA SER A 451 8.06 49.55 -10.22
C SER A 451 8.46 50.62 -11.25
N PRO A 452 8.09 51.89 -11.04
CA PRO A 452 7.05 52.45 -10.17
C PRO A 452 5.77 52.90 -10.91
#